data_AF-D3ALH0-F1
#
_entry.id   AF-D3ALH0-F1
#
_cell.length_a   1.000
_cell.length_b   1.000
_cell.length_c   1.000
_cell.angle_alpha   90.00
_cell.angle_beta   90.00
_cell.angle_gamma   90.00
#
_symmetry.space_group_name_H-M   'P 1'
#
loop_
_entity.id
_entity.type
_entity.pdbx_description
1 polymer ?
#
loop_
_entity_poly.entity_id
_entity_poly.type
_entity_poly.pdbx_seq_one_letter_code
_entity_poly.pdbx_strand_id
1 'polypeptide(L)' 'MSMPKGKHIFGTVKVGERGQIVIPKEAREIFDINPGDTLLVLGDEEQGIAVVKADVMKEVAVKILKGLGHFKGGYDDEK' A
#
# COMPACT_ATOMS: atom_id res chain seq x y z
N MET A 1 -9.97 0.64 -22.49
CA MET A 1 -8.96 1.45 -21.78
C MET A 1 -7.90 0.49 -21.26
N SER A 2 -6.65 0.61 -21.70
CA SER A 2 -5.55 -0.25 -21.24
C SER A 2 -5.10 0.19 -19.85
N MET A 3 -4.69 -0.76 -19.00
CA MET A 3 -4.12 -0.43 -17.70
C MET A 3 -2.82 0.39 -17.90
N PRO A 4 -2.57 1.43 -17.10
CA PRO A 4 -1.32 2.17 -17.14
C PRO A 4 -0.12 1.24 -16.88
N LYS A 5 1.01 1.52 -17.55
CA LYS A 5 2.24 0.72 -17.38
C LYS A 5 2.63 0.66 -15.91
N GLY A 6 2.87 -0.54 -15.38
CA GLY A 6 3.21 -0.79 -13.98
C GLY A 6 2.02 -0.80 -13.01
N LYS A 7 0.77 -0.73 -13.50
CA LYS A 7 -0.44 -0.95 -12.71
C LYS A 7 -1.00 -2.32 -13.04
N HIS A 8 -1.30 -3.11 -12.01
CA HIS A 8 -1.71 -4.49 -12.14
C HIS A 8 -2.92 -4.77 -11.23
N ILE A 9 -3.88 -5.53 -11.74
CA ILE A 9 -4.95 -6.15 -10.97
C ILE A 9 -4.60 -7.63 -10.85
N PHE A 10 -4.40 -8.10 -9.62
CA PHE A 10 -4.05 -9.51 -9.33
C PHE A 10 -5.26 -10.37 -8.97
N GLY A 11 -6.47 -9.81 -9.06
CA GLY A 11 -7.71 -10.44 -8.66
C GLY A 11 -8.17 -10.05 -7.26
N THR A 12 -9.15 -10.79 -6.73
CA THR A 12 -9.66 -10.64 -5.36
C THR A 12 -9.17 -11.80 -4.50
N VAL A 13 -8.87 -11.53 -3.23
CA VAL A 13 -8.46 -12.53 -2.25
C VAL A 13 -9.44 -12.53 -1.08
N LYS A 14 -9.59 -13.68 -0.42
CA LYS A 14 -10.41 -13.80 0.79
C LYS A 14 -9.53 -13.69 2.03
N VAL A 15 -10.10 -13.14 3.08
CA VAL A 15 -9.50 -13.12 4.41
C VAL A 15 -9.76 -14.48 5.07
N GLY A 16 -8.70 -15.11 5.58
CA GLY A 16 -8.77 -16.35 6.33
C GLY A 16 -9.29 -16.14 7.77
N GLU A 17 -9.50 -17.24 8.49
CA GLU A 17 -10.10 -17.24 9.83
C GLU A 17 -9.35 -16.40 10.88
N ARG A 18 -8.06 -16.13 10.66
CA ARG A 18 -7.20 -15.35 11.56
C ARG A 18 -6.86 -13.96 11.00
N GLY A 19 -7.62 -13.47 10.02
CA GLY A 19 -7.35 -12.18 9.40
C GLY A 19 -6.21 -12.21 8.37
N GLN A 20 -5.67 -13.38 8.03
CA GLN A 20 -4.60 -13.50 7.05
C GLN A 20 -5.10 -13.38 5.61
N ILE A 21 -4.31 -12.76 4.75
CA ILE A 21 -4.52 -12.78 3.30
C ILE A 21 -3.36 -13.50 2.63
N VAL A 22 -3.66 -14.20 1.54
CA VAL A 22 -2.63 -14.81 0.68
C VAL A 22 -2.27 -13.81 -0.40
N ILE A 23 -0.99 -13.45 -0.50
CA ILE A 23 -0.50 -12.62 -1.61
C ILE A 23 -0.49 -13.48 -2.90
N PRO A 24 -1.21 -13.05 -3.96
CA PRO A 24 -1.23 -13.78 -5.23
C PRO A 24 0.18 -14.07 -5.75
N LYS A 25 0.36 -15.21 -6.42
CA LYS A 25 1.67 -15.64 -6.91
C LYS A 25 2.28 -14.60 -7.85
N GLU A 26 1.47 -14.07 -8.75
CA GLU A 26 1.86 -13.07 -9.74
C GLU A 26 2.30 -11.77 -9.07
N ALA A 27 1.65 -11.37 -7.97
CA ALA A 27 2.07 -10.20 -7.20
C ALA A 27 3.42 -10.43 -6.51
N ARG A 28 3.65 -11.64 -5.99
CA ARG A 28 4.95 -12.01 -5.40
C ARG A 28 6.08 -11.97 -6.41
N GLU A 29 5.84 -12.45 -7.63
CA GLU A 29 6.83 -12.44 -8.71
C GLU A 29 7.13 -11.02 -9.21
N ILE A 30 6.09 -10.19 -9.42
CA ILE A 30 6.27 -8.81 -9.93
C ILE A 30 6.94 -7.90 -8.89
N PHE A 31 6.61 -8.06 -7.60
CA PHE A 31 7.13 -7.20 -6.53
C PHE A 31 8.27 -7.84 -5.72
N ASP A 32 8.79 -8.98 -6.17
CA ASP A 32 9.89 -9.70 -5.52
C ASP A 32 9.67 -9.91 -4.00
N ILE A 33 8.50 -10.45 -3.65
CA ILE A 33 8.10 -10.75 -2.27
C ILE A 33 8.40 -12.22 -1.98
N ASN A 34 9.36 -12.45 -1.09
CA ASN A 34 9.88 -13.77 -0.75
C ASN A 34 9.57 -14.16 0.70
N PRO A 35 9.55 -15.47 1.04
CA PRO A 35 9.43 -15.91 2.42
C PRO A 35 10.54 -15.31 3.30
N GLY A 36 10.16 -14.74 4.45
CA GLY A 36 11.08 -14.04 5.35
C GLY A 36 11.16 -12.53 5.11
N ASP A 37 10.62 -12.02 3.99
CA ASP A 37 10.50 -10.58 3.78
C ASP A 37 9.59 -9.95 4.83
N THR A 38 9.98 -8.75 5.26
CA THR A 38 9.16 -7.91 6.14
C THR A 38 8.34 -6.95 5.28
N LEU A 39 7.03 -6.98 5.48
CA LEU A 39 6.10 -6.06 4.83
C LEU A 39 5.56 -5.07 5.85
N LEU A 40 5.52 -3.80 5.47
CA LEU A 40 4.85 -2.73 6.19
C LEU A 40 3.39 -2.67 5.74
N VAL A 41 2.49 -2.67 6.71
CA VAL A 41 1.05 -2.51 6.50
C VAL A 41 0.64 -1.12 6.99
N LEU A 42 -0.04 -0.36 6.14
CA LEU A 42 -0.51 1.00 6.40
C LEU A 42 -2.02 1.03 6.23
N GLY A 43 -2.71 1.85 7.02
CA GLY A 43 -4.15 2.01 6.95
C GLY A 43 -4.54 3.47 6.96
N ASP A 44 -5.56 3.79 6.16
CA ASP A 44 -6.29 5.04 6.15
C ASP A 44 -7.78 4.67 6.13
N GLU A 45 -8.60 5.27 7.00
CA GLU A 45 -10.00 4.86 7.15
C GLU A 45 -10.86 5.17 5.92
N GLU A 46 -10.48 6.16 5.11
CA GLU A 46 -11.20 6.56 3.90
C GLU A 46 -10.69 5.82 2.65
N GLN A 47 -9.40 5.48 2.61
CA GLN A 47 -8.74 4.89 1.43
C GLN A 47 -8.49 3.38 1.53
N GLY A 48 -8.47 2.82 2.74
CA GLY A 48 -8.24 1.40 3.00
C GLY A 48 -6.79 1.07 3.40
N ILE A 49 -6.33 -0.13 3.03
CA ILE A 49 -5.04 -0.68 3.49
C ILE A 49 -4.04 -0.73 2.33
N ALA A 50 -2.80 -0.32 2.61
CA ALA A 50 -1.66 -0.49 1.71
C ALA A 50 -0.62 -1.43 2.32
N VAL A 51 0.00 -2.26 1.47
CA VAL A 51 1.08 -3.18 1.85
C VAL A 51 2.30 -2.88 0.99
N VAL A 52 3.45 -2.65 1.63
CA VAL A 52 4.70 -2.28 0.96
C VAL A 52 5.87 -3.03 1.56
N LYS A 53 6.90 -3.34 0.77
CA LYS A 53 8.12 -4.00 1.28
C LYS A 53 8.92 -3.03 2.15
N ALA A 54 9.37 -3.49 3.32
CA ALA A 54 9.97 -2.62 4.34
C ALA A 54 11.34 -2.06 3.93
N ASP A 55 12.10 -2.76 3.09
CA ASP A 55 13.36 -2.30 2.50
C ASP A 55 13.20 -1.08 1.58
N VAL A 56 12.01 -0.84 1.01
CA VAL A 56 11.66 0.35 0.21
C VAL A 56 11.30 1.56 1.09
N MET A 57 11.49 1.47 2.43
CA MET A 57 11.06 2.46 3.42
C MET A 57 11.41 3.91 3.06
N LYS A 58 12.61 4.18 2.52
CA LYS A 58 13.03 5.56 2.20
C LYS A 58 12.18 6.19 1.11
N GLU A 59 11.91 5.48 0.02
CA GLU A 59 11.14 6.05 -1.10
C GLU A 59 9.65 6.10 -0.80
N VAL A 60 9.14 5.09 -0.08
CA VAL A 60 7.72 5.01 0.29
C VAL A 60 7.38 6.03 1.37
N ALA A 61 8.21 6.22 2.40
CA ALA A 61 8.00 7.27 3.40
C ALA A 61 7.94 8.65 2.76
N VAL A 62 8.82 8.95 1.80
CA VAL A 62 8.82 10.24 1.07
C VAL A 62 7.55 10.39 0.22
N LYS A 63 7.08 9.33 -0.45
CA LYS A 63 5.84 9.39 -1.24
C LYS A 63 4.59 9.49 -0.37
N ILE A 64 4.55 8.81 0.77
CA ILE A 64 3.49 8.93 1.77
C ILE A 64 3.48 10.35 2.36
N LEU A 65 4.62 10.88 2.81
CA LEU A 65 4.75 12.26 3.28
C LEU A 65 4.30 13.28 2.23
N LYS A 66 4.65 13.08 0.95
CA LYS A 66 4.20 13.94 -0.15
C LYS A 66 2.70 13.79 -0.47
N GLY A 67 2.14 12.60 -0.30
CA GLY A 67 0.71 12.34 -0.45
C GLY A 67 -0.11 12.92 0.71
N LEU A 68 0.38 12.79 1.94
CA LEU A 68 -0.13 13.45 3.14
C LEU A 68 -0.04 14.98 3.02
N GLY A 69 0.98 15.51 2.32
CA GLY A 69 1.11 16.94 2.04
C GLY A 69 0.02 17.54 1.15
N HIS A 70 -0.81 16.73 0.48
CA HIS A 70 -2.00 17.19 -0.24
C HIS A 70 -3.28 17.25 0.63
N PHE A 71 -3.23 16.78 1.88
CA PHE A 71 -4.25 17.05 2.88
C PHE A 71 -3.89 18.33 3.66
N LYS A 72 -4.01 19.50 3.02
CA LYS A 72 -4.18 20.77 3.74
C LYS A 72 -5.60 21.27 3.51
N GLY A 73 -6.56 20.55 4.09
CA GLY A 73 -7.88 21.07 4.42
C GLY A 73 -7.90 21.38 5.91
N GLY A 74 -8.04 22.67 6.26
CA GLY A 74 -8.44 23.14 7.59
C GLY A 74 -7.40 23.01 8.70
N TYR A 75 -6.46 23.96 8.77
CA TYR A 75 -6.10 24.48 10.09
C TYR A 75 -6.90 25.77 10.23
N ASP A 76 -7.99 25.70 10.99
CA ASP A 76 -8.65 26.90 11.51
C ASP A 76 -7.63 27.59 12.42
N ASP A 77 -6.96 28.61 11.89
CA ASP A 77 -6.41 29.66 12.73
C ASP A 77 -7.59 30.53 13.15
N GLU A 78 -8.11 30.22 14.33
CA GLU A 78 -8.91 31.15 15.12
C GLU A 78 -8.13 32.46 15.29
N LYS A 79 -8.54 33.51 14.57
CA LYS A 79 -8.50 34.90 15.02
C LYS A 79 -9.48 35.79 14.28
#